data_AF-A0A2T4X3Z3-F1
#
_entry.id   AF-A0A2T4X3Z3-F1
#
_cell.length_a   1.000
_cell.length_b   1.000
_cell.length_c   1.000
_cell.angle_alpha   90.00
_cell.angle_beta   90.00
_cell.angle_gamma   90.00
#
_symmetry.space_group_name_H-M   'P 1'
#
loop_
_entity.id
_entity.type
_entity.pdbx_description
1 polymer ?
#
loop_
_entity_poly.entity_id
_entity_poly.type
_entity_poly.pdbx_seq_one_letter_code
_entity_poly.pdbx_strand_id
1 'polypeptide(L)'
;MYKKSDYTEYRISEIPATETMPTFRIQYQAKMTDLLTEVPLGFPKNALISLRLCDVLIQFKSPSYQILDTIVIDKKNKPIPYKILHQYKWMDEYLDCSKTIFELTTYDFSVTPYTSKVAEFQVSHYDEIHELNQMRKGSISIKKMYLKKDAINYDFFTLSNPNIWVVNENVAMALKNAMITGIALIPIADGESFCGEDVVSKAQKLLNL
;
A
#
# COMPACT_ATOMS: atom_id res chain seq x y z
N MET A 1 3.88 -25.57 15.54
CA MET A 1 3.72 -25.66 14.07
C MET A 1 2.57 -24.72 13.70
N TYR A 2 2.85 -23.48 13.31
CA TYR A 2 1.78 -22.56 12.90
C TYR A 2 1.32 -22.99 11.51
N LYS A 3 0.07 -23.45 11.38
CA LYS A 3 -0.60 -23.53 10.07
C LYS A 3 -0.56 -22.11 9.52
N LYS A 4 0.17 -21.91 8.42
CA LYS A 4 0.10 -20.66 7.68
C LYS A 4 -1.30 -20.63 7.08
N SER A 5 -2.23 -19.95 7.74
CA SER A 5 -3.56 -19.72 7.19
C SER A 5 -3.35 -18.97 5.87
N ASP A 6 -3.70 -19.62 4.78
CA ASP A 6 -3.54 -19.06 3.44
C ASP A 6 -4.79 -18.26 3.11
N TYR A 7 -4.74 -16.95 3.34
CA TYR A 7 -5.86 -16.04 3.04
C TYR A 7 -5.88 -15.60 1.56
N THR A 8 -5.14 -16.28 0.66
CA THR A 8 -5.09 -15.92 -0.76
C THR A 8 -6.44 -15.97 -1.45
N GLU A 9 -7.33 -16.87 -1.04
CA GLU A 9 -8.66 -16.99 -1.64
C GLU A 9 -9.55 -15.77 -1.37
N TYR A 10 -9.32 -15.06 -0.26
CA TYR A 10 -10.10 -13.90 0.14
C TYR A 10 -9.52 -12.57 -0.35
N ARG A 11 -8.62 -12.58 -1.34
CA ARG A 11 -7.98 -11.34 -1.82
C ARG A 11 -8.95 -10.26 -2.32
N ILE A 12 -10.17 -10.64 -2.72
CA ILE A 12 -11.16 -9.75 -3.32
C ILE A 12 -12.54 -9.90 -2.65
N SER A 13 -12.61 -10.52 -1.48
CA SER A 13 -13.87 -10.86 -0.81
C SER A 13 -13.70 -10.81 0.70
N GLU A 14 -14.80 -10.86 1.41
CA GLU A 14 -14.78 -10.99 2.87
C GLU A 14 -14.06 -12.27 3.31
N ILE A 15 -13.28 -12.15 4.37
CA ILE A 15 -12.77 -13.28 5.15
C ILE A 15 -13.91 -13.73 6.08
N PRO A 16 -14.25 -15.02 6.14
CA PRO A 16 -15.33 -15.53 6.98
C PRO A 16 -15.14 -15.15 8.45
N ALA A 17 -16.21 -14.76 9.14
CA ALA A 17 -16.16 -14.39 10.56
C ALA A 17 -15.72 -15.53 11.49
N THR A 18 -15.74 -16.77 11.02
CA THR A 18 -15.24 -17.96 11.72
C THR A 18 -13.72 -18.05 11.73
N GLU A 19 -13.03 -17.32 10.85
CA GLU A 19 -11.57 -17.32 10.78
C GLU A 19 -10.96 -16.57 11.96
N THR A 20 -9.99 -17.20 12.62
CA THR A 20 -9.23 -16.54 13.69
C THR A 20 -8.05 -15.80 13.07
N MET A 21 -7.97 -14.49 13.32
CA MET A 21 -6.85 -13.71 12.82
C MET A 21 -5.55 -14.06 13.56
N PRO A 22 -4.40 -14.07 12.86
CA PRO A 22 -3.12 -14.31 13.50
C PRO A 22 -2.82 -13.21 14.52
N THR A 23 -2.07 -13.58 15.56
CA THR A 23 -1.46 -12.63 16.49
C THR A 23 -0.08 -12.25 15.97
N PHE A 24 0.23 -10.96 15.97
CA PHE A 24 1.51 -10.42 15.50
C PHE A 24 2.42 -10.15 16.69
N ARG A 25 3.72 -10.32 16.54
CA ARG A 25 4.70 -10.03 17.60
C ARG A 25 5.72 -9.05 17.07
N ILE A 26 5.91 -7.94 17.79
CA ILE A 26 6.98 -7.00 17.50
C ILE A 26 8.33 -7.68 17.80
N GLN A 27 9.23 -7.64 16.83
CA GLN A 27 10.58 -8.19 16.96
C GLN A 27 11.63 -7.14 16.61
N TYR A 28 12.89 -7.42 16.96
CA TYR A 28 14.06 -6.60 16.62
C TYR A 28 13.91 -5.12 17.04
N GLN A 29 14.23 -4.20 16.13
CA GLN A 29 14.20 -2.75 16.36
C GLN A 29 12.84 -2.11 16.05
N ALA A 30 11.83 -2.88 15.62
CA ALA A 30 10.51 -2.35 15.33
C ALA A 30 9.90 -1.67 16.58
N LYS A 31 9.12 -0.61 16.34
CA LYS A 31 8.42 0.17 17.36
C LYS A 31 6.91 -0.01 17.17
N MET A 32 6.15 0.16 18.24
CA MET A 32 4.69 0.25 18.12
C MET A 32 4.33 1.55 17.41
N THR A 33 3.54 1.44 16.35
CA THR A 33 3.02 2.56 15.55
C THR A 33 1.56 2.31 15.20
N ASP A 34 0.86 3.35 14.78
CA ASP A 34 -0.55 3.23 14.41
C ASP A 34 -0.76 2.45 13.10
N LEU A 35 0.17 2.53 12.15
CA LEU A 35 0.30 1.59 11.03
C LEU A 35 1.58 0.77 11.20
N LEU A 36 1.48 -0.57 11.25
CA LEU A 36 2.65 -1.46 11.44
C LEU A 36 3.13 -2.12 10.15
N THR A 37 2.21 -2.56 9.29
CA THR A 37 2.53 -3.23 8.03
C THR A 37 1.33 -3.22 7.10
N GLU A 38 1.59 -3.14 5.79
CA GLU A 38 0.60 -3.26 4.72
C GLU A 38 0.52 -4.68 4.14
N VAL A 39 1.16 -5.67 4.77
CA VAL A 39 1.12 -7.08 4.31
C VAL A 39 0.92 -8.12 5.45
N PRO A 40 0.11 -7.86 6.50
CA PRO A 40 0.00 -8.75 7.66
C PRO A 40 -0.50 -10.17 7.33
N LEU A 41 -1.26 -10.34 6.24
CA LEU A 41 -1.72 -11.65 5.76
C LEU A 41 -1.04 -12.06 4.43
N GLY A 42 0.08 -11.42 4.09
CA GLY A 42 0.82 -11.68 2.84
C GLY A 42 0.25 -10.99 1.60
N PHE A 43 -0.68 -10.03 1.75
CA PHE A 43 -1.24 -9.25 0.64
C PHE A 43 -1.11 -7.75 0.90
N PRO A 44 -0.70 -6.95 -0.12
CA PRO A 44 -0.49 -5.51 0.05
C PRO A 44 -1.76 -4.69 0.31
N LYS A 45 -2.94 -5.29 0.16
CA LYS A 45 -4.25 -4.66 0.45
C LYS A 45 -4.68 -4.72 1.91
N ASN A 46 -3.82 -5.23 2.78
CA ASN A 46 -4.15 -5.45 4.18
C ASN A 46 -3.31 -4.54 5.03
N ALA A 47 -3.88 -3.81 5.98
CA ALA A 47 -3.09 -3.00 6.89
C ALA A 47 -3.30 -3.41 8.34
N LEU A 48 -2.22 -3.66 9.05
CA LEU A 48 -2.24 -3.86 10.49
C LEU A 48 -2.22 -2.50 11.17
N ILE A 49 -3.39 -2.08 11.66
CA ILE A 49 -3.65 -0.74 12.16
C ILE A 49 -4.08 -0.74 13.63
N SER A 50 -3.71 0.31 14.36
CA SER A 50 -4.17 0.53 15.73
C SER A 50 -5.67 0.87 15.76
N LEU A 51 -6.28 0.76 16.95
CA LEU A 51 -7.65 1.22 17.14
C LEU A 51 -7.82 2.71 16.76
N ARG A 52 -6.85 3.56 17.12
CA ARG A 52 -6.88 5.00 16.80
C ARG A 52 -6.92 5.26 15.30
N LEU A 53 -6.08 4.58 14.53
CA LEU A 53 -6.09 4.74 13.07
C LEU A 53 -7.38 4.18 12.47
N CYS A 54 -7.88 3.04 12.98
CA CYS A 54 -9.17 2.51 12.57
C CYS A 54 -10.29 3.54 12.78
N ASP A 55 -10.39 4.13 13.97
CA ASP A 55 -11.41 5.12 14.33
C ASP A 55 -11.38 6.35 13.42
N VAL A 56 -10.19 6.77 12.95
CA VAL A 56 -10.05 7.85 11.97
C VAL A 56 -10.56 7.41 10.61
N LEU A 57 -10.10 6.26 10.09
CA LEU A 57 -10.37 5.83 8.72
C LEU A 57 -11.85 5.50 8.47
N ILE A 58 -12.56 4.93 9.44
CA ILE A 58 -13.98 4.54 9.28
C ILE A 58 -14.93 5.72 9.09
N GLN A 59 -14.47 6.96 9.35
CA GLN A 59 -15.26 8.17 9.15
C GLN A 59 -15.28 8.63 7.69
N PHE A 60 -14.42 8.05 6.86
CA PHE A 60 -14.19 8.49 5.49
C PHE A 60 -14.69 7.46 4.48
N LYS A 61 -15.17 7.97 3.35
CA LYS A 61 -15.67 7.13 2.27
C LYS A 61 -14.51 6.42 1.59
N SER A 62 -14.57 5.09 1.51
CA SER A 62 -13.54 4.27 0.87
C SER A 62 -14.14 3.11 0.10
N PRO A 63 -13.34 2.44 -0.76
CA PRO A 63 -13.73 1.18 -1.37
C PRO A 63 -14.16 0.15 -0.32
N SER A 64 -14.99 -0.82 -0.72
CA SER A 64 -15.38 -1.90 0.18
C SER A 64 -14.20 -2.56 0.91
N TYR A 65 -14.36 -2.70 2.21
CA TYR A 65 -13.33 -3.23 3.11
C TYR A 65 -13.96 -4.04 4.25
N GLN A 66 -13.13 -4.84 4.91
CA GLN A 66 -13.42 -5.51 6.17
C GLN A 66 -12.49 -5.02 7.27
N ILE A 67 -13.00 -4.97 8.50
CA ILE A 67 -12.19 -4.78 9.70
C ILE A 67 -12.20 -6.09 10.48
N LEU A 68 -11.02 -6.60 10.77
CA LEU A 68 -10.85 -7.86 11.49
C LEU A 68 -10.05 -7.63 12.77
N ASP A 69 -10.52 -8.22 13.86
CA ASP A 69 -9.90 -8.06 15.17
C ASP A 69 -8.61 -8.89 15.26
N THR A 70 -7.56 -8.28 15.80
CA THR A 70 -6.29 -8.98 16.03
C THR A 70 -5.57 -8.40 17.26
N ILE A 71 -4.44 -9.00 17.61
CA ILE A 71 -3.59 -8.60 18.72
C ILE A 71 -2.17 -8.46 18.20
N VAL A 72 -1.50 -7.41 18.67
CA VAL A 72 -0.05 -7.25 18.58
C VAL A 72 0.55 -7.46 19.96
N ILE A 73 1.54 -8.34 20.06
CA ILE A 73 2.34 -8.56 21.26
C ILE A 73 3.53 -7.61 21.22
N ASP A 74 3.62 -6.72 22.20
CA ASP A 74 4.75 -5.80 22.33
C ASP A 74 6.03 -6.51 22.83
N LYS A 75 7.13 -5.75 22.94
CA LYS A 75 8.42 -6.27 23.43
C LYS A 75 8.40 -6.71 24.89
N LYS A 76 7.40 -6.30 25.67
CA LYS A 76 7.19 -6.67 27.07
C LYS A 76 6.20 -7.83 27.22
N ASN A 77 5.88 -8.53 26.12
CA ASN A 77 4.87 -9.59 26.06
C ASN A 77 3.44 -9.13 26.42
N LYS A 78 3.15 -7.82 26.34
CA LYS A 78 1.82 -7.30 26.56
C LYS A 78 0.99 -7.43 25.28
N PRO A 79 -0.22 -8.00 25.33
CA PRO A 79 -1.15 -7.98 24.21
C PRO A 79 -1.76 -6.59 24.07
N ILE A 80 -1.74 -6.06 22.85
CA ILE A 80 -2.29 -4.76 22.49
C ILE A 80 -3.31 -4.98 21.36
N PRO A 81 -4.57 -4.54 21.52
CA PRO A 81 -5.59 -4.68 20.48
C PRO A 81 -5.22 -3.89 19.22
N TYR A 82 -5.29 -4.56 18.08
CA TYR A 82 -5.11 -4.00 16.75
C TYR A 82 -6.22 -4.50 15.82
N LYS A 83 -6.32 -3.91 14.64
CA LYS A 83 -7.21 -4.35 13.58
C LYS A 83 -6.43 -4.65 12.31
N ILE A 84 -6.98 -5.52 11.48
CA ILE A 84 -6.58 -5.66 10.08
C ILE A 84 -7.65 -4.94 9.26
N LEU A 85 -7.25 -3.88 8.55
CA LEU A 85 -8.03 -3.28 7.48
C LEU A 85 -7.77 -4.09 6.21
N HIS A 86 -8.77 -4.83 5.74
CA HIS A 86 -8.69 -5.66 4.56
C HIS A 86 -9.49 -5.03 3.42
N GLN A 87 -8.82 -4.45 2.42
CA GLN A 87 -9.47 -3.87 1.26
C GLN A 87 -9.60 -4.89 0.12
N TYR A 88 -10.76 -4.92 -0.53
CA TYR A 88 -11.01 -5.92 -1.58
C TYR A 88 -10.41 -5.54 -2.92
N LYS A 89 -10.25 -4.24 -3.21
CA LYS A 89 -9.93 -3.76 -4.55
C LYS A 89 -8.90 -2.63 -4.52
N TRP A 90 -7.95 -2.71 -5.46
CA TRP A 90 -7.10 -1.58 -5.86
C TRP A 90 -7.88 -0.67 -6.81
N MET A 91 -7.77 0.64 -6.62
CA MET A 91 -8.48 1.63 -7.42
C MET A 91 -7.59 2.16 -8.55
N ASP A 92 -6.92 1.24 -9.26
CA ASP A 92 -6.01 1.58 -10.36
C ASP A 92 -6.75 2.22 -11.55
N GLU A 93 -8.08 2.07 -11.63
CA GLU A 93 -8.92 2.76 -12.62
C GLU A 93 -8.82 4.30 -12.55
N TYR A 94 -8.44 4.86 -11.40
CA TYR A 94 -8.25 6.30 -11.21
C TYR A 94 -6.92 6.81 -11.76
N LEU A 95 -6.01 5.94 -12.19
CA LEU A 95 -4.83 6.36 -12.93
C LEU A 95 -5.22 6.86 -14.33
N ASP A 96 -4.78 8.07 -14.69
CA ASP A 96 -4.82 8.57 -16.06
C ASP A 96 -3.65 7.94 -16.82
N CYS A 97 -3.85 6.73 -17.33
CA CYS A 97 -2.82 5.93 -18.01
C CYS A 97 -2.27 6.63 -19.26
N SER A 98 -3.08 7.47 -19.92
CA SER A 98 -2.67 8.24 -21.10
C SER A 98 -1.62 9.31 -20.80
N LYS A 99 -1.48 9.71 -19.53
CA LYS A 99 -0.50 10.71 -19.05
C LYS A 99 0.54 10.11 -18.11
N THR A 100 0.16 9.06 -17.39
CA THR A 100 1.06 8.33 -16.49
C THR A 100 2.21 7.74 -17.28
N ILE A 101 3.43 7.96 -16.79
CA ILE A 101 4.65 7.38 -17.38
C ILE A 101 5.07 6.23 -16.49
N PHE A 102 5.17 5.06 -17.10
CA PHE A 102 5.68 3.85 -16.48
C PHE A 102 7.14 3.64 -16.87
N GLU A 103 7.87 2.95 -16.01
CA GLU A 103 9.24 2.55 -16.23
C GLU A 103 9.34 1.03 -16.16
N LEU A 104 9.84 0.41 -17.22
CA LEU A 104 10.15 -1.02 -17.26
C LEU A 104 11.65 -1.21 -17.05
N THR A 105 12.00 -1.95 -16.01
CA THR A 105 13.36 -2.44 -15.80
C THR A 105 13.43 -3.91 -16.21
N THR A 106 14.17 -4.22 -17.27
CA THR A 106 14.47 -5.61 -17.67
C THR A 106 15.85 -6.02 -17.19
N TYR A 107 16.00 -7.26 -16.72
CA TYR A 107 17.26 -7.80 -16.21
C TYR A 107 17.80 -8.90 -17.12
N ASP A 108 19.06 -8.81 -17.49
CA ASP A 108 19.79 -9.90 -18.15
C ASP A 108 20.71 -10.61 -17.16
N PHE A 109 20.24 -11.74 -16.65
CA PHE A 109 20.97 -12.60 -15.72
C PHE A 109 21.93 -13.57 -16.44
N SER A 110 22.02 -13.54 -17.77
CA SER A 110 22.94 -14.41 -18.54
C SER A 110 24.38 -13.88 -18.56
N VAL A 111 24.60 -12.62 -18.17
CA VAL A 111 25.90 -11.96 -18.12
C VAL A 111 26.33 -11.65 -16.68
N THR A 112 27.64 -11.62 -16.41
CA THR A 112 28.21 -11.27 -15.09
C THR A 112 29.23 -10.13 -15.23
N PRO A 113 29.04 -8.98 -14.54
CA PRO A 113 27.87 -8.63 -13.73
C PRO A 113 26.59 -8.56 -14.58
N TYR A 114 25.43 -8.85 -13.97
CA TYR A 114 24.15 -8.74 -14.66
C TYR A 114 23.93 -7.32 -15.17
N THR A 115 23.22 -7.16 -16.28
CA THR A 115 22.88 -5.84 -16.82
C THR A 115 21.40 -5.56 -16.66
N SER A 116 21.05 -4.27 -16.58
CA SER A 116 19.67 -3.81 -16.61
C SER A 116 19.46 -2.82 -17.75
N LYS A 117 18.27 -2.84 -18.33
CA LYS A 117 17.81 -1.83 -19.28
C LYS A 117 16.51 -1.23 -18.76
N VAL A 118 16.44 0.09 -18.83
CA VAL A 118 15.31 0.89 -18.38
C VAL A 118 14.66 1.53 -19.60
N ALA A 119 13.35 1.39 -19.72
CA ALA A 119 12.57 2.03 -20.79
C ALA A 119 11.31 2.66 -20.21
N GLU A 120 11.05 3.90 -20.61
CA GLU A 120 9.80 4.58 -20.29
C GLU A 120 8.74 4.27 -21.34
N PHE A 121 7.50 4.11 -20.88
CA PHE A 121 6.37 3.87 -21.76
C PHE A 121 5.06 4.35 -21.13
N GLN A 122 4.01 4.38 -21.95
CA GLN A 122 2.65 4.65 -21.54
C GLN A 122 1.75 3.54 -22.05
N VAL A 123 0.59 3.37 -21.41
CA VAL A 123 -0.44 2.42 -21.82
C VAL A 123 -1.78 3.15 -21.89
N SER A 124 -2.75 2.61 -22.62
CA SER A 124 -4.08 3.23 -22.68
C SER A 124 -4.92 2.83 -21.46
N HIS A 125 -4.74 1.60 -20.99
CA HIS A 125 -5.45 1.01 -19.87
C HIS A 125 -4.50 0.32 -18.89
N TYR A 126 -4.87 0.31 -17.60
CA TYR A 126 -4.02 -0.29 -16.58
C TYR A 126 -3.91 -1.83 -16.73
N ASP A 127 -4.92 -2.49 -17.30
CA ASP A 127 -4.89 -3.94 -17.56
C ASP A 127 -3.69 -4.35 -18.44
N GLU A 128 -3.23 -3.46 -19.33
CA GLU A 128 -2.03 -3.69 -20.14
C GLU A 128 -0.76 -3.84 -19.28
N ILE A 129 -0.70 -3.19 -18.10
CA ILE A 129 0.40 -3.35 -17.14
C ILE A 129 0.38 -4.76 -16.56
N HIS A 130 -0.79 -5.33 -16.30
CA HIS A 130 -0.92 -6.68 -15.79
C HIS A 130 -0.42 -7.71 -16.80
N GLU A 131 -0.80 -7.56 -18.07
CA GLU A 131 -0.33 -8.41 -19.17
C GLU A 131 1.19 -8.31 -19.35
N LEU A 132 1.74 -7.09 -19.34
CA LEU A 132 3.19 -6.88 -19.46
C LEU A 132 3.97 -7.52 -18.31
N ASN A 133 3.46 -7.47 -17.09
CA ASN A 133 4.06 -8.12 -15.92
C ASN A 133 4.08 -9.65 -16.03
N GLN A 134 3.10 -10.26 -16.71
CA GLN A 134 3.08 -11.72 -16.92
C GLN A 134 4.07 -12.16 -18.01
N MET A 135 4.32 -11.32 -19.00
CA MET A 135 5.12 -11.69 -20.18
C MET A 135 6.63 -11.42 -20.05
N ARG A 136 7.06 -10.48 -19.19
CA ARG A 136 8.45 -9.97 -19.19
C ARG A 136 9.25 -10.40 -17.97
N LYS A 137 10.55 -10.66 -18.17
CA LYS A 137 11.55 -10.75 -17.11
C LYS A 137 11.96 -9.34 -16.67
N GLY A 138 11.17 -8.72 -15.81
CA GLY A 138 11.42 -7.36 -15.35
C GLY A 138 10.44 -6.89 -14.28
N SER A 139 10.59 -5.64 -13.88
CA SER A 139 9.66 -4.93 -13.00
C SER A 139 9.12 -3.68 -13.70
N ILE A 140 7.84 -3.38 -13.46
CA ILE A 140 7.20 -2.15 -13.93
C ILE A 140 6.89 -1.28 -12.72
N SER A 141 7.35 -0.03 -12.74
CA SER A 141 7.03 0.99 -11.73
C SER A 141 6.36 2.20 -12.37
N ILE A 142 5.58 2.94 -11.59
CA ILE A 142 5.14 4.27 -12.00
C ILE A 142 6.29 5.24 -11.82
N LYS A 143 6.71 5.89 -12.90
CA LYS A 143 7.71 6.96 -12.87
C LYS A 143 7.08 8.31 -12.62
N LYS A 144 5.98 8.63 -13.31
CA LYS A 144 5.20 9.86 -13.13
C LYS A 144 3.73 9.52 -13.07
N MET A 145 3.06 9.91 -12.00
CA MET A 145 1.65 9.56 -11.77
C MET A 145 0.72 10.72 -12.12
N TYR A 146 -0.39 10.38 -12.76
CA TYR A 146 -1.51 11.30 -12.98
C TYR A 146 -2.80 10.61 -12.57
N LEU A 147 -3.65 11.32 -11.84
CA LEU A 147 -4.95 10.81 -11.40
C LEU A 147 -6.08 11.49 -12.17
N LYS A 148 -7.13 10.72 -12.48
CA LYS A 148 -8.41 11.22 -13.00
C LYS A 148 -9.20 11.85 -11.86
N LYS A 149 -8.73 12.98 -11.33
CA LYS A 149 -9.23 13.61 -10.09
C LYS A 149 -10.75 13.78 -10.08
N ASP A 150 -11.33 14.20 -11.19
CA ASP A 150 -12.78 14.43 -11.32
C ASP A 150 -13.63 13.14 -11.25
N ALA A 151 -13.02 11.97 -11.48
CA ALA A 151 -13.68 10.67 -11.39
C ALA A 151 -13.55 10.02 -10.01
N ILE A 152 -12.70 10.55 -9.13
CA ILE A 152 -12.47 9.98 -7.79
C ILE A 152 -13.67 10.33 -6.90
N ASN A 153 -14.32 9.31 -6.36
CA ASN A 153 -15.48 9.47 -5.50
C ASN A 153 -15.25 8.93 -4.08
N TYR A 154 -14.00 8.66 -3.70
CA TYR A 154 -13.58 8.19 -2.38
C TYR A 154 -12.66 9.21 -1.71
N ASP A 155 -12.70 9.25 -0.39
CA ASP A 155 -11.82 10.08 0.44
C ASP A 155 -10.44 9.44 0.61
N PHE A 156 -10.41 8.10 0.71
CA PHE A 156 -9.17 7.32 0.66
C PHE A 156 -9.35 6.01 -0.10
N PHE A 157 -8.28 5.59 -0.77
CA PHE A 157 -8.20 4.33 -1.49
C PHE A 157 -6.74 3.90 -1.67
N THR A 158 -6.52 2.76 -2.30
CA THR A 158 -5.19 2.23 -2.55
C THR A 158 -4.93 1.96 -4.02
N LEU A 159 -3.68 2.13 -4.43
CA LEU A 159 -3.18 1.81 -5.78
C LEU A 159 -2.24 0.63 -5.70
N SER A 160 -2.27 -0.29 -6.67
CA SER A 160 -1.39 -1.48 -6.65
C SER A 160 0.06 -1.18 -6.98
N ASN A 161 0.30 -0.11 -7.74
CA ASN A 161 1.63 0.41 -8.10
C ASN A 161 1.57 1.94 -7.97
N PRO A 162 2.35 2.59 -7.09
CA PRO A 162 3.48 2.07 -6.30
C PRO A 162 3.10 1.40 -4.96
N ASN A 163 1.91 0.79 -4.83
CA ASN A 163 1.42 0.24 -3.55
C ASN A 163 1.34 1.31 -2.44
N ILE A 164 0.44 2.28 -2.63
CA ILE A 164 0.29 3.41 -1.71
C ILE A 164 -1.17 3.66 -1.38
N TRP A 165 -1.39 4.30 -0.22
CA TRP A 165 -2.65 4.92 0.12
C TRP A 165 -2.73 6.32 -0.49
N VAL A 166 -3.78 6.56 -1.25
CA VAL A 166 -4.13 7.90 -1.74
C VAL A 166 -5.24 8.44 -0.86
N VAL A 167 -5.05 9.64 -0.34
CA VAL A 167 -5.98 10.29 0.58
C VAL A 167 -6.25 11.72 0.13
N ASN A 168 -7.46 12.22 0.37
CA ASN A 168 -7.74 13.65 0.21
C ASN A 168 -7.26 14.47 1.42
N GLU A 169 -7.40 15.80 1.31
CA GLU A 169 -6.94 16.73 2.34
C GLU A 169 -7.66 16.54 3.68
N ASN A 170 -8.94 16.18 3.67
CA ASN A 170 -9.72 15.97 4.90
C ASN A 170 -9.19 14.78 5.71
N VAL A 171 -8.92 13.66 5.03
CA VAL A 171 -8.29 12.49 5.65
C VAL A 171 -6.89 12.83 6.15
N ALA A 172 -6.08 13.54 5.34
CA ALA A 172 -4.73 13.95 5.72
C ALA A 172 -4.73 14.84 6.98
N MET A 173 -5.68 15.78 7.09
CA MET A 173 -5.86 16.61 8.29
C MET A 173 -6.29 15.78 9.50
N ALA A 174 -7.23 14.85 9.34
CA ALA A 174 -7.68 14.00 10.43
C ALA A 174 -6.54 13.12 10.99
N LEU A 175 -5.72 12.53 10.10
CA LEU A 175 -4.53 11.75 10.49
C LEU A 175 -3.52 12.61 11.26
N LYS A 176 -3.27 13.84 10.81
CA LYS A 176 -2.38 14.79 11.50
C LYS A 176 -2.92 15.20 12.87
N ASN A 177 -4.18 15.61 12.95
CA ASN A 177 -4.82 16.05 14.18
C ASN A 177 -4.89 14.93 15.23
N ALA A 178 -5.13 13.69 14.78
CA ALA A 178 -5.11 12.52 15.64
C ALA A 178 -3.68 12.07 16.01
N MET A 179 -2.62 12.69 15.46
CA MET A 179 -1.21 12.31 15.66
C MET A 179 -0.96 10.82 15.37
N ILE A 180 -1.43 10.35 14.21
CA ILE A 180 -1.20 8.97 13.76
C ILE A 180 0.28 8.76 13.41
N THR A 181 0.85 7.65 13.87
CA THR A 181 2.25 7.26 13.67
C THR A 181 2.42 6.11 12.68
N GLY A 182 3.60 5.98 12.08
CA GLY A 182 3.88 4.92 11.10
C GLY A 182 3.38 5.23 9.68
N ILE A 183 2.94 6.47 9.43
CA ILE A 183 2.51 6.97 8.13
C ILE A 183 3.29 8.24 7.79
N ALA A 184 3.73 8.37 6.54
CA ALA A 184 4.22 9.62 5.99
C ALA A 184 3.20 10.18 5.00
N LEU A 185 2.83 11.45 5.15
CA LEU A 185 1.94 12.13 4.23
C LEU A 185 2.77 12.92 3.22
N ILE A 186 2.70 12.50 1.96
CA ILE A 186 3.45 13.10 0.86
C ILE A 186 2.45 13.74 -0.09
N PRO A 187 2.50 15.05 -0.31
CA PRO A 187 1.71 15.69 -1.35
C PRO A 187 2.06 15.10 -2.71
N ILE A 188 1.04 14.77 -3.51
CA ILE A 188 1.24 14.26 -4.87
C ILE A 188 0.96 15.40 -5.84
N ALA A 189 1.99 15.87 -6.53
CA ALA A 189 1.81 16.74 -7.68
C ALA A 189 1.68 15.90 -8.96
N ASP A 190 0.78 16.32 -9.86
CA ASP A 190 0.61 15.64 -11.14
C ASP A 190 1.93 15.66 -11.93
N GLY A 191 2.35 14.50 -12.41
CA GLY A 191 3.60 14.37 -13.18
C GLY A 191 4.88 14.41 -12.34
N GLU A 192 4.78 14.47 -11.01
CA GLU A 192 5.93 14.35 -10.12
C GLU A 192 6.58 12.97 -10.28
N SER A 193 7.92 12.95 -10.28
CA SER A 193 8.64 11.69 -10.42
C SER A 193 8.74 10.92 -9.11
N PHE A 194 8.39 9.63 -9.17
CA PHE A 194 8.45 8.65 -8.09
C PHE A 194 9.76 7.85 -8.07
N CYS A 195 10.57 7.92 -9.13
CA CYS A 195 11.80 7.14 -9.29
C CYS A 195 13.10 7.95 -9.14
N GLY A 196 13.02 9.29 -9.05
CA GLY A 196 14.20 10.17 -8.97
C GLY A 196 14.74 10.35 -7.55
N GLU A 197 13.90 10.84 -6.64
CA GLU A 197 14.06 10.65 -5.20
C GLU A 197 12.98 9.67 -4.77
N ASP A 198 13.36 8.53 -4.20
CA ASP A 198 12.41 7.55 -3.68
C ASP A 198 11.40 8.26 -2.75
N VAL A 199 10.12 7.94 -2.91
CA VAL A 199 9.03 8.34 -2.01
C VAL A 199 9.41 8.12 -0.55
N VAL A 200 10.16 7.06 -0.26
CA VAL A 200 10.72 6.78 1.07
C VAL A 200 11.73 7.84 1.49
N SER A 201 12.61 8.30 0.61
CA SER A 201 13.56 9.39 0.91
C SER A 201 12.82 10.71 1.16
N LYS A 202 11.75 10.99 0.41
CA LYS A 202 10.89 12.15 0.66
C LYS A 202 10.18 12.03 2.01
N ALA A 203 9.63 10.86 2.32
CA ALA A 203 9.05 10.55 3.63
C ALA A 203 10.05 10.75 4.77
N GLN A 204 11.28 10.24 4.63
CA GLN A 204 12.33 10.35 5.64
C GLN A 204 12.71 11.81 5.91
N LYS A 205 12.88 12.63 4.86
CA LYS A 205 13.13 14.08 5.00
C LYS A 205 11.99 14.79 5.74
N LEU A 206 10.73 14.43 5.47
CA LEU A 206 9.56 15.02 6.13
C LEU A 206 9.43 14.60 7.60
N LEU A 207 9.97 13.43 7.96
CA LEU A 207 9.89 12.87 9.31
C LEU A 207 11.13 13.20 10.18
N ASN A 208 12.09 13.99 9.68
CA ASN A 208 13.38 14.25 10.33
C ASN A 208 14.11 12.96 10.74
N LEU A 209 14.07 11.93 9.88
CA LEU A 209 14.79 10.66 10.05
C LEU A 209 16.09 10.65 9.27
#